data_AF-A0A7X7G9J7-F1
#
_entry.id   AF-A0A7X7G9J7-F1
#
_cell.length_a   1.000
_cell.length_b   1.000
_cell.length_c   1.000
_cell.angle_alpha   90.00
_cell.angle_beta   90.00
_cell.angle_gamma   90.00
#
_symmetry.space_group_name_H-M   'P 1'
#
loop_
_entity.id
_entity.type
_entity.pdbx_description
1 polymer ?
#
loop_
_entity_poly.entity_id
_entity_poly.type
_entity_poly.pdbx_seq_one_letter_code
_entity_poly.pdbx_strand_id
1 'polypeptide(L)'
;MTAPATPAPSFRATEPLGAAVPASVPTHWYNLQADLPEPVPPHLHPGTREPLGPEDLAPLFPMALIAQEVTTERYVEIPAAVREIYALWRPSPLIRAHRLERALGTKARIYYKYEGVSPTGSHKPNTAVAQAYYNAVEGITKLTTET
;
A
#
# COMPACT_ATOMS: atom_id res chain seq x y z
N MET A 1 -20.05 -26.63 30.40
CA MET A 1 -18.66 -26.84 29.93
C MET A 1 -18.55 -26.21 28.56
N THR A 2 -18.05 -24.98 28.49
CA THR A 2 -17.81 -24.25 27.23
C THR A 2 -16.65 -24.92 26.52
N ALA A 3 -16.86 -25.37 25.28
CA ALA A 3 -15.78 -25.93 24.47
C ALA A 3 -14.68 -24.87 24.26
N PRO A 4 -13.40 -25.24 24.28
CA PRO A 4 -12.33 -24.29 23.96
C PRO A 4 -12.49 -23.83 22.51
N ALA A 5 -12.43 -22.51 22.31
CA ALA A 5 -12.45 -21.94 20.97
C ALA A 5 -11.26 -22.49 20.17
N THR A 6 -11.53 -23.05 18.99
CA THR A 6 -10.49 -23.45 18.05
C THR A 6 -9.63 -22.23 17.75
N PRO A 7 -8.29 -22.30 17.90
CA PRO A 7 -7.43 -21.17 17.56
C PRO A 7 -7.63 -20.84 16.08
N ALA A 8 -7.84 -19.56 15.78
CA ALA A 8 -7.87 -19.08 14.41
C ALA A 8 -6.57 -19.53 13.71
N PRO A 9 -6.63 -19.98 12.44
CA PRO A 9 -5.44 -20.40 11.73
C PRO A 9 -4.41 -19.27 11.75
N SER A 10 -3.24 -19.52 12.34
CA SER A 10 -2.13 -18.57 12.24
C SER A 10 -1.71 -18.51 10.78
N PHE A 11 -1.93 -17.38 10.12
CA PHE A 11 -1.39 -17.15 8.79
C PHE A 11 0.12 -17.01 8.89
N ARG A 12 0.86 -18.12 8.85
CA ARG A 12 2.33 -18.10 8.69
C ARG A 12 2.78 -17.25 7.49
N ALA A 13 1.87 -16.98 6.55
CA ALA A 13 2.09 -16.11 5.40
C ALA A 13 2.27 -14.61 5.74
N THR A 14 1.88 -14.15 6.94
CA THR A 14 2.04 -12.74 7.34
C THR A 14 3.28 -12.49 8.22
N GLU A 15 3.96 -13.54 8.65
CA GLU A 15 5.22 -13.43 9.38
C GLU A 15 6.37 -13.11 8.40
N PRO A 16 7.30 -12.21 8.77
CA PRO A 16 8.49 -11.97 7.95
C PRO A 16 9.36 -13.24 7.88
N LEU A 17 9.96 -13.48 6.72
CA LEU A 17 10.87 -14.58 6.47
C LEU A 17 12.28 -14.33 7.03
N GLY A 18 12.58 -13.10 7.46
CA GLY A 18 13.93 -12.68 7.85
C GLY A 18 14.84 -12.45 6.65
N ALA A 19 14.27 -12.20 5.47
CA ALA A 19 15.02 -11.95 4.25
C ALA A 19 15.74 -10.60 4.31
N ALA A 20 16.96 -10.53 3.76
CA ALA A 20 17.71 -9.28 3.71
C ALA A 20 17.00 -8.28 2.77
N VAL A 21 16.51 -7.18 3.33
CA VAL A 21 15.90 -6.08 2.58
C VAL A 21 16.97 -5.01 2.29
N PRO A 22 17.23 -4.66 1.02
CA PRO A 22 18.18 -3.60 0.69
C PRO A 22 17.78 -2.27 1.32
N ALA A 23 18.76 -1.50 1.81
CA ALA A 23 18.53 -0.19 2.41
C ALA A 23 17.88 0.84 1.46
N SER A 24 17.93 0.58 0.15
CA SER A 24 17.27 1.39 -0.89
C SER A 24 15.75 1.18 -0.96
N VAL A 25 15.22 0.13 -0.31
CA VAL A 25 13.78 -0.08 -0.14
C VAL A 25 13.30 0.74 1.05
N PRO A 26 12.34 1.68 0.87
CA PRO A 26 11.84 2.51 1.96
C PRO A 26 11.33 1.70 3.16
N THR A 27 11.40 2.32 4.34
CA THR A 27 10.88 1.78 5.61
C THR A 27 9.46 2.25 5.90
N HIS A 28 9.04 3.38 5.32
CA HIS A 28 7.74 4.00 5.55
C HIS A 28 7.07 4.39 4.24
N TRP A 29 5.74 4.33 4.21
CA TRP A 29 4.94 5.11 3.28
C TRP A 29 4.82 6.54 3.79
N TYR A 30 4.65 7.48 2.85
CA TYR A 30 4.47 8.89 3.16
C TYR A 30 3.02 9.29 2.91
N ASN A 31 2.40 9.91 3.91
CA ASN A 31 1.05 10.44 3.83
C ASN A 31 1.10 11.94 3.51
N LEU A 32 0.63 12.30 2.32
CA LEU A 32 0.61 13.69 1.88
C LEU A 32 -0.33 14.56 2.72
N GLN A 33 -1.39 13.99 3.30
CA GLN A 33 -2.38 14.73 4.09
C GLN A 33 -1.76 15.50 5.26
N ALA A 34 -0.67 14.97 5.84
CA ALA A 34 0.04 15.60 6.95
C ALA A 34 0.69 16.95 6.58
N ASP A 35 0.89 17.21 5.28
CA ASP A 35 1.57 18.41 4.78
C ASP A 35 0.67 19.28 3.89
N LEU A 36 -0.62 18.94 3.76
CA LEU A 36 -1.56 19.80 3.06
C LEU A 36 -1.84 21.08 3.87
N PRO A 37 -2.01 22.25 3.21
CA PRO A 37 -2.26 23.52 3.90
C PRO A 37 -3.60 23.54 4.63
N GLU A 38 -4.56 22.75 4.17
CA GLU A 38 -5.85 22.51 4.81
C GLU A 38 -6.16 21.00 4.73
N PRO A 39 -6.91 20.44 5.70
CA PRO A 39 -7.29 19.04 5.66
C PRO A 39 -8.12 18.70 4.42
N VAL A 40 -7.92 17.49 3.87
CA VAL A 40 -8.83 16.94 2.85
C VAL A 40 -10.24 16.89 3.44
N PRO A 41 -11.27 17.40 2.72
CA PRO A 41 -12.65 17.28 3.16
C PRO A 41 -13.01 15.81 3.41
N PRO A 42 -13.81 15.51 4.44
CA PRO A 42 -14.20 14.15 4.73
C PRO A 42 -15.03 13.57 3.58
N HIS A 43 -14.84 12.28 3.33
CA HIS A 43 -15.74 11.51 2.48
C HIS A 43 -17.15 11.51 3.09
N LEU A 44 -18.18 11.59 2.26
CA LEU A 44 -19.57 11.62 2.71
C LEU A 44 -20.24 10.28 2.47
N HIS A 45 -21.08 9.84 3.41
CA HIS A 45 -21.92 8.67 3.25
C HIS A 45 -22.92 8.91 2.10
N PRO A 46 -23.04 8.00 1.12
CA PRO A 46 -23.82 8.25 -0.10
C PRO A 46 -25.34 8.41 0.14
N GLY A 47 -25.87 7.77 1.20
CA GLY A 47 -27.26 7.91 1.64
C GLY A 47 -27.55 9.17 2.46
N THR A 48 -26.90 9.34 3.62
CA THR A 48 -27.15 10.45 4.55
C THR A 48 -26.54 11.78 4.12
N ARG A 49 -25.46 11.75 3.30
CA ARG A 49 -24.61 12.89 2.94
C ARG A 49 -23.85 13.52 4.11
N GLU A 50 -23.81 12.83 5.25
CA GLU A 50 -22.98 13.21 6.40
C GLU A 50 -21.57 12.61 6.27
N PRO A 51 -20.55 13.16 6.97
CA PRO A 51 -19.19 12.59 6.99
C PRO A 51 -19.18 11.12 7.40
N LEU A 52 -18.37 10.29 6.71
CA LEU A 52 -18.19 8.87 7.02
C LEU A 52 -17.51 8.66 8.38
N GLY A 53 -18.03 7.72 9.15
CA GLY A 53 -17.37 7.13 10.30
C GLY A 53 -16.63 5.82 9.94
N PRO A 54 -15.70 5.33 10.79
CA PRO A 54 -15.06 4.03 10.61
C PRO A 54 -16.05 2.86 10.46
N GLU A 55 -17.18 2.91 11.16
CA GLU A 55 -18.25 1.91 11.10
C GLU A 55 -18.91 1.81 9.73
N ASP A 56 -18.94 2.90 8.96
CA ASP A 56 -19.50 2.92 7.61
C ASP A 56 -18.57 2.18 6.61
N LEU A 57 -17.28 2.08 6.93
CA LEU A 57 -16.25 1.43 6.12
C LEU A 57 -15.99 -0.02 6.52
N ALA A 58 -16.30 -0.40 7.76
CA ALA A 58 -16.07 -1.74 8.32
C ALA A 58 -16.68 -2.90 7.49
N PRO A 59 -17.80 -2.75 6.77
CA PRO A 59 -18.29 -3.80 5.87
C PRO A 59 -17.41 -4.04 4.64
N LEU A 60 -16.56 -3.08 4.28
CA LEU A 60 -15.76 -3.10 3.05
C LEU A 60 -14.28 -3.40 3.32
N PHE A 61 -13.76 -2.91 4.43
CA PHE A 61 -12.32 -2.91 4.69
C PHE A 61 -12.00 -3.44 6.11
N PRO A 62 -10.86 -4.14 6.27
CA PRO A 62 -10.30 -4.44 7.59
C PRO A 62 -9.93 -3.16 8.35
N MET A 63 -9.92 -3.22 9.68
CA MET A 63 -9.71 -2.05 10.54
C MET A 63 -8.34 -1.39 10.33
N ALA A 64 -7.30 -2.17 10.05
CA ALA A 64 -5.96 -1.66 9.77
C ALA A 64 -5.91 -0.82 8.48
N LEU A 65 -6.75 -1.11 7.49
CA LEU A 65 -6.87 -0.29 6.27
C LEU A 65 -7.72 0.96 6.54
N ILE A 66 -8.80 0.84 7.31
CA ILE A 66 -9.61 1.99 7.73
C ILE A 66 -8.77 2.99 8.52
N ALA A 67 -7.96 2.51 9.46
CA ALA A 67 -7.05 3.35 10.24
C ALA A 67 -6.04 4.11 9.36
N GLN A 68 -5.58 3.51 8.27
CA GLN A 68 -4.70 4.19 7.29
C GLN A 68 -5.44 5.26 6.48
N GLU A 69 -6.73 5.07 6.18
CA GLU A 69 -7.52 6.06 5.43
C GLU A 69 -7.74 7.35 6.25
N VAL A 70 -7.85 7.23 7.58
CA VAL A 70 -8.12 8.38 8.48
C VAL A 70 -6.88 8.91 9.21
N THR A 71 -5.71 8.31 9.00
CA THR A 71 -4.50 8.71 9.73
C THR A 71 -4.00 10.09 9.30
N THR A 72 -3.56 10.88 10.28
CA THR A 72 -2.86 12.16 10.06
C THR A 72 -1.35 12.03 10.25
N GLU A 73 -0.85 10.82 10.51
CA GLU A 73 0.58 10.57 10.64
C GLU A 73 1.29 10.79 9.30
N ARG A 74 2.41 11.52 9.31
CA ARG A 74 3.21 11.82 8.11
C ARG A 74 3.84 10.56 7.50
N TYR A 75 4.24 9.62 8.35
CA TYR A 75 4.92 8.40 7.94
C TYR A 75 4.25 7.20 8.58
N VAL A 76 3.87 6.23 7.75
CA VAL A 76 3.30 4.95 8.20
C VAL A 76 4.35 3.87 7.94
N GLU A 77 4.77 3.16 8.99
CA GLU A 77 5.78 2.11 8.85
C GLU A 77 5.27 0.99 7.93
N ILE A 78 6.13 0.54 7.01
CA ILE A 78 5.82 -0.57 6.11
C ILE A 78 6.11 -1.87 6.88
N PRO A 79 5.13 -2.77 7.06
CA PRO A 79 5.34 -4.03 7.75
C PRO A 79 6.50 -4.83 7.16
N ALA A 80 7.32 -5.46 8.00
CA ALA A 80 8.52 -6.18 7.58
C ALA A 80 8.25 -7.19 6.46
N ALA A 81 7.18 -7.99 6.59
CA ALA A 81 6.76 -8.96 5.57
C ALA A 81 6.44 -8.29 4.21
N VAL A 82 5.80 -7.11 4.22
CA VAL A 82 5.51 -6.34 3.01
C VAL A 82 6.80 -5.79 2.39
N ARG A 83 7.76 -5.33 3.21
CA ARG A 83 9.06 -4.83 2.72
C ARG A 83 9.89 -5.93 2.07
N GLU A 84 9.89 -7.14 2.63
CA GLU A 84 10.55 -8.31 2.04
C GLU A 84 9.96 -8.66 0.68
N ILE A 85 8.63 -8.61 0.53
CA ILE A 85 7.97 -8.81 -0.76
C ILE A 85 8.34 -7.70 -1.74
N TYR A 86 8.31 -6.43 -1.33
CA TYR A 86 8.73 -5.32 -2.19
C TYR A 86 10.16 -5.49 -2.69
N ALA A 87 11.08 -6.03 -1.88
CA ALA A 87 12.47 -6.23 -2.28
C ALA A 87 12.64 -7.15 -3.50
N LEU A 88 11.61 -7.92 -3.88
CA LEU A 88 11.62 -8.76 -5.08
C LEU A 88 11.67 -7.95 -6.39
N TRP A 89 11.15 -6.70 -6.40
CA TRP A 89 11.19 -5.82 -7.60
C TRP A 89 11.51 -4.35 -7.31
N ARG A 90 11.63 -3.96 -6.04
CA ARG A 90 11.95 -2.59 -5.62
C ARG A 90 13.38 -2.49 -5.09
N PRO A 91 14.05 -1.34 -5.29
CA PRO A 91 13.55 -0.14 -5.96
C PRO A 91 13.49 -0.29 -7.48
N SER A 92 12.44 0.26 -8.09
CA SER A 92 12.36 0.37 -9.54
C SER A 92 13.43 1.33 -10.09
N PRO A 93 13.94 1.14 -11.31
CA PRO A 93 14.94 2.03 -11.89
C PRO A 93 14.41 3.46 -12.12
N LEU A 94 15.27 4.46 -11.91
CA LEU A 94 15.06 5.81 -12.43
C LEU A 94 15.93 5.98 -13.68
N ILE A 95 15.31 6.06 -14.85
CA ILE A 95 16.02 6.02 -16.13
C ILE A 95 15.98 7.39 -16.79
N ARG A 96 17.13 7.83 -17.32
CA ARG A 96 17.23 9.04 -18.14
C ARG A 96 16.97 8.72 -19.61
N ALA A 97 16.02 9.41 -20.22
CA ALA A 97 15.56 9.15 -21.58
C ALA A 97 16.41 9.87 -22.65
N HIS A 98 17.72 9.58 -22.73
CA HIS A 98 18.66 10.27 -23.63
C HIS A 98 18.23 10.32 -25.10
N ARG A 99 17.65 9.23 -25.62
CA ARG A 99 17.18 9.17 -27.02
C ARG A 99 15.96 10.09 -27.24
N LEU A 100 15.07 10.18 -26.25
CA LEU A 100 13.93 11.08 -26.29
C LEU A 100 14.37 12.55 -26.20
N GLU A 101 15.30 12.85 -25.29
CA GLU A 101 15.92 14.19 -25.18
C GLU A 101 16.48 14.64 -26.54
N ARG A 102 17.24 13.75 -27.23
CA ARG A 102 17.78 14.01 -28.57
C ARG A 102 16.70 14.22 -29.62
N ALA A 103 15.69 13.34 -29.67
CA ALA A 103 14.63 13.41 -30.66
C ALA A 103 13.78 14.70 -30.54
N LEU A 104 13.60 15.20 -29.32
CA LEU A 104 12.87 16.44 -29.05
C LEU A 104 13.72 17.71 -29.21
N GLY A 105 15.05 17.59 -29.31
CA GLY A 105 15.95 18.74 -29.33
C GLY A 105 15.90 19.59 -28.05
N THR A 106 15.47 19.01 -26.92
CA THR A 106 15.29 19.75 -25.65
C THR A 106 16.59 19.85 -24.85
N LYS A 107 16.74 20.96 -24.12
CA LYS A 107 17.78 21.10 -23.08
C LYS A 107 17.35 20.50 -21.74
N ALA A 108 16.06 20.21 -21.58
CA ALA A 108 15.54 19.57 -20.37
C ALA A 108 16.09 18.14 -20.24
N ARG A 109 16.26 17.69 -18.99
CA ARG A 109 16.59 16.30 -18.70
C ARG A 109 15.28 15.56 -18.42
N ILE A 110 15.04 14.45 -19.11
CA ILE A 110 13.81 13.67 -18.97
C ILE A 110 14.14 12.38 -18.23
N TYR A 111 13.52 12.19 -17.08
CA TYR A 111 13.61 10.96 -16.30
C TYR A 111 12.25 10.31 -16.17
N TYR A 112 12.23 8.98 -16.11
CA TYR A 112 11.03 8.22 -15.78
C TYR A 112 11.35 7.16 -14.74
N LYS A 113 10.44 7.00 -13.78
CA LYS A 113 10.48 5.95 -12.77
C LYS A 113 9.83 4.70 -13.37
N TYR A 114 10.64 3.69 -13.68
CA TYR A 114 10.18 2.53 -14.45
C TYR A 114 9.57 1.44 -13.56
N GLU A 115 8.30 1.62 -13.18
CA GLU A 115 7.53 0.65 -12.38
C GLU A 115 7.14 -0.63 -13.15
N GLY A 116 7.49 -0.73 -14.44
CA GLY A 116 7.24 -1.91 -15.27
C GLY A 116 8.08 -3.14 -14.92
N VAL A 117 9.03 -3.03 -13.99
CA VAL A 117 9.87 -4.15 -13.54
C VAL A 117 9.17 -5.09 -12.56
N SER A 118 7.97 -4.72 -12.07
CA SER A 118 7.21 -5.61 -11.18
C SER A 118 6.74 -6.86 -11.92
N PRO A 119 6.42 -7.96 -11.21
CA PRO A 119 5.91 -9.18 -11.83
C PRO A 119 4.63 -8.98 -12.67
N THR A 120 3.87 -7.91 -12.41
CA THR A 120 2.64 -7.57 -13.13
C THR A 120 2.84 -6.44 -14.14
N GLY A 121 4.08 -6.01 -14.39
CA GLY A 121 4.40 -4.95 -15.36
C GLY A 121 3.84 -3.56 -15.02
N SER A 122 3.49 -3.29 -13.75
CA SER A 122 2.91 -2.01 -13.32
C SER A 122 3.14 -1.72 -11.83
N HIS A 123 2.74 -0.54 -11.36
CA HIS A 123 2.85 -0.15 -9.96
C HIS A 123 1.78 -0.78 -9.04
N LYS A 124 0.78 -1.48 -9.59
CA LYS A 124 -0.37 -2.01 -8.83
C LYS A 124 0.02 -2.93 -7.65
N PRO A 125 1.05 -3.78 -7.73
CA PRO A 125 1.49 -4.58 -6.59
C PRO A 125 1.93 -3.74 -5.38
N ASN A 126 2.31 -2.48 -5.58
CA ASN A 126 2.69 -1.60 -4.49
C ASN A 126 1.54 -1.40 -3.49
N THR A 127 0.27 -1.38 -3.92
CA THR A 127 -0.87 -1.35 -2.97
C THR A 127 -1.45 -2.74 -2.73
N ALA A 128 -1.57 -3.58 -3.77
CA ALA A 128 -2.24 -4.88 -3.66
C ALA A 128 -1.58 -5.80 -2.62
N VAL A 129 -0.25 -5.78 -2.50
CA VAL A 129 0.47 -6.58 -1.48
C VAL A 129 0.13 -6.13 -0.07
N ALA A 130 0.11 -4.82 0.18
CA ALA A 130 -0.21 -4.28 1.50
C ALA A 130 -1.68 -4.56 1.86
N GLN A 131 -2.60 -4.34 0.91
CA GLN A 131 -4.02 -4.66 1.12
C GLN A 131 -4.23 -6.15 1.42
N ALA A 132 -3.59 -7.04 0.66
CA ALA A 132 -3.65 -8.48 0.90
C ALA A 132 -3.06 -8.86 2.27
N TYR A 133 -1.94 -8.24 2.66
CA TYR A 133 -1.30 -8.44 3.96
C TYR A 133 -2.24 -8.07 5.12
N TYR A 134 -2.82 -6.86 5.13
CA TYR A 134 -3.67 -6.41 6.24
C TYR A 134 -4.96 -7.23 6.35
N ASN A 135 -5.55 -7.60 5.21
CA ASN A 135 -6.68 -8.53 5.18
C ASN A 135 -6.30 -9.90 5.79
N ALA A 136 -5.16 -10.46 5.41
CA ALA A 136 -4.71 -11.74 5.95
C ALA A 136 -4.40 -11.68 7.46
N VAL A 137 -3.83 -10.57 7.95
CA VAL A 137 -3.60 -10.33 9.38
C VAL A 137 -4.91 -10.33 10.17
N GLU A 138 -5.98 -9.77 9.59
CA GLU A 138 -7.33 -9.76 10.20
C GLU A 138 -8.16 -11.01 9.86
N GLY A 139 -7.53 -12.07 9.34
CA GLY A 139 -8.17 -13.37 9.14
C GLY A 139 -9.06 -13.46 7.89
N ILE A 140 -9.05 -12.47 7.01
CA ILE A 140 -9.78 -12.50 5.75
C ILE A 140 -9.07 -13.44 4.77
N THR A 141 -9.79 -14.47 4.33
CA THR A 141 -9.23 -15.56 3.51
C THR A 141 -9.55 -15.45 2.03
N LYS A 142 -10.45 -14.53 1.66
CA LYS A 142 -10.92 -14.33 0.29
C LYS A 142 -11.07 -12.84 0.02
N LEU A 143 -10.46 -12.39 -1.06
CA LEU A 143 -10.56 -11.02 -1.56
C LEU A 143 -11.32 -11.01 -2.89
N THR A 144 -12.09 -9.95 -3.10
CA THR A 144 -12.80 -9.69 -4.35
C THR A 144 -12.55 -8.25 -4.76
N THR A 145 -12.25 -8.04 -6.03
CA THR A 145 -12.04 -6.72 -6.64
C THR A 145 -12.48 -6.79 -8.10
N GLU A 146 -12.84 -5.66 -8.67
CA GLU A 146 -13.01 -5.45 -10.10
C GLU A 146 -11.66 -5.47 -10.83
N THR A 147 -11.68 -5.68 -12.15
CA THR A 147 -10.47 -5.73 -12.99
C THR A 147 -10.63 -5.00 -14.30
#